data_AF-A0A931RG36-F1
#
_entry.id   AF-A0A931RG36-F1
#
_cell.length_a   1.000
_cell.length_b   1.000
_cell.length_c   1.000
_cell.angle_alpha   90.00
_cell.angle_beta   90.00
_cell.angle_gamma   90.00
#
_symmetry.space_group_name_H-M   'P 1'
#
loop_
_entity.id
_entity.type
_entity.pdbx_description
1 polymer ?
#
loop_
_entity_poly.entity_id
_entity_poly.type
_entity_poly.pdbx_seq_one_letter_code
_entity_poly.pdbx_strand_id
1 'polypeptide(L)' 'MSSSHILKRHNKNLMLYHLVCPVKYRRKVFTKEVEETLKAVCLEISHRYEMHFVEIG' A
#
# COMPACT_ATOMS: atom_id res chain seq x y z
N MET A 1 -16.38 13.93 9.17
CA MET A 1 -15.17 13.21 8.70
C MET A 1 -15.32 12.99 7.21
N SER A 2 -14.62 13.77 6.39
CA SER A 2 -14.74 13.67 4.93
C SER A 2 -13.94 12.47 4.43
N SER A 3 -14.61 11.47 3.88
CA SER A 3 -13.96 10.39 3.15
C SER A 3 -13.52 10.91 1.77
N SER A 4 -12.22 10.85 1.49
CA SER A 4 -11.61 11.24 0.21
C SER A 4 -11.93 10.20 -0.87
N HIS A 5 -12.94 10.46 -1.69
CA HIS A 5 -13.31 9.58 -2.80
C HIS A 5 -12.52 9.89 -4.06
N ILE A 6 -12.19 8.87 -4.84
CA ILE A 6 -11.61 9.03 -6.17
C ILE A 6 -12.76 9.30 -7.15
N LEU A 7 -12.64 10.40 -7.89
CA LEU A 7 -13.58 10.82 -8.90
C LEU A 7 -12.96 10.61 -10.29
N LYS A 8 -13.67 9.88 -11.14
CA LYS A 8 -13.38 9.77 -12.58
C LYS A 8 -14.64 10.23 -13.33
N ARG A 9 -14.54 10.40 -14.66
CA ARG A 9 -15.55 11.04 -15.51
C ARG A 9 -17.02 10.64 -15.24
N HIS A 10 -17.26 9.35 -14.95
CA HIS A 10 -18.60 8.82 -14.64
C HIS A 10 -18.62 7.93 -13.40
N ASN A 11 -17.61 8.02 -12.53
CA ASN A 11 -17.51 7.15 -11.37
C ASN A 11 -17.02 7.89 -10.13
N LYS A 12 -17.61 7.58 -8.98
CA LYS A 12 -17.15 7.99 -7.65
C LYS A 12 -16.99 6.73 -6.83
N ASN A 13 -15.76 6.39 -6.49
CA ASN A 13 -15.48 5.20 -5.69
C ASN A 13 -14.55 5.52 -4.52
N LEU A 14 -14.61 4.66 -3.52
CA LEU A 14 -13.66 4.58 -2.42
C LEU A 14 -13.51 3.10 -2.11
N MET A 15 -12.35 2.55 -2.45
CA MET A 15 -12.05 1.13 -2.23
C MET A 15 -10.89 1.05 -1.26
N LEU A 16 -11.16 0.51 -0.08
CA LEU A 16 -10.16 0.31 0.97
C LEU A 16 -9.96 -1.19 1.16
N TYR A 17 -8.72 -1.63 1.05
CA TYR A 17 -8.34 -3.02 1.20
C TYR A 17 -7.33 -3.17 2.33
N HIS A 18 -7.49 -4.22 3.13
CA HIS A 18 -6.48 -4.66 4.08
C HIS A 18 -5.79 -5.90 3.52
N LEU A 19 -4.52 -5.75 3.14
CA LEU A 19 -3.74 -6.83 2.53
C LEU A 19 -2.62 -7.25 3.48
N VAL A 20 -2.50 -8.55 3.72
CA VAL A 20 -1.45 -9.13 4.57
C VAL A 20 -0.76 -10.25 3.82
N CYS A 21 0.55 -10.15 3.65
CA CYS A 21 1.35 -11.12 2.92
C CYS A 21 2.45 -11.68 3.83
N PRO A 22 2.36 -12.95 4.27
CA PRO A 22 3.41 -13.54 5.09
C PRO A 22 4.67 -13.77 4.26
N VAL A 23 5.83 -13.56 4.88
CA VAL A 23 7.11 -13.86 4.23
C VAL A 23 7.29 -15.36 4.04
N LYS A 24 8.00 -15.74 2.97
CA LYS A 24 8.35 -17.13 2.68
C LYS A 24 9.00 -17.79 3.91
N TYR A 25 8.45 -18.92 4.33
CA TYR A 25 8.87 -19.68 5.52
C TYR A 25 8.77 -18.93 6.87
N ARG A 26 8.03 -17.81 6.96
CA ARG A 26 7.85 -17.02 8.20
C ARG A 26 9.15 -16.69 8.95
N ARG A 27 10.25 -16.52 8.22
CA ARG A 27 11.55 -16.17 8.78
C ARG A 27 11.52 -14.72 9.31
N LYS A 28 12.25 -14.44 10.39
CA LYS A 28 12.47 -13.06 10.89
C LYS A 28 13.48 -12.34 9.98
N VAL A 29 13.03 -11.92 8.80
CA VAL A 29 13.85 -11.19 7.82
C VAL A 29 13.57 -9.69 7.79
N PHE A 30 12.56 -9.23 8.53
CA PHE A 30 12.27 -7.81 8.68
C PHE A 30 13.28 -7.19 9.64
N THR A 31 14.33 -6.62 9.06
CA THR A 31 15.25 -5.68 9.71
C THR A 31 14.86 -4.26 9.30
N LYS A 32 15.35 -3.24 10.02
CA LYS A 32 15.04 -1.83 9.71
C LYS A 32 15.33 -1.46 8.25
N GLU A 33 16.48 -1.90 7.73
CA GLU A 33 16.89 -1.65 6.34
C GLU A 33 15.96 -2.32 5.32
N VAL A 34 15.53 -3.56 5.60
CA VAL A 34 14.58 -4.29 4.74
C VAL A 34 13.20 -3.64 4.77
N GLU A 35 12.74 -3.17 5.94
CA GLU A 35 11.47 -2.45 6.07
C GLU A 35 11.49 -1.10 5.33
N GLU A 36 12.58 -0.34 5.42
CA GLU A 36 12.76 0.92 4.68
C GLU A 36 12.73 0.68 3.17
N THR A 37 13.45 -0.34 2.70
CA THR A 37 13.46 -0.74 1.29
C THR A 37 12.08 -1.18 0.82
N LEU A 38 11.35 -1.97 1.62
CA LEU A 38 9.99 -2.41 1.30
C LEU A 38 9.04 -1.22 1.15
N LYS A 39 9.10 -0.27 2.09
CA LYS A 39 8.29 0.97 2.04
C LYS A 39 8.60 1.78 0.78
N ALA A 40 9.88 1.96 0.45
CA ALA A 40 10.28 2.66 -0.77
C ALA A 40 9.72 1.98 -2.04
N VAL A 41 9.84 0.65 -2.13
CA VAL A 41 9.28 -0.11 -3.27
C VAL A 41 7.76 0.02 -3.35
N CYS A 42 7.05 -0.06 -2.22
CA CYS A 42 5.59 0.14 -2.19
C CYS A 42 5.20 1.55 -2.67
N LEU A 43 5.94 2.58 -2.29
CA LEU A 43 5.70 3.95 -2.74
C LEU A 43 5.90 4.10 -4.25
N GLU A 44 6.99 3.56 -4.80
CA GLU A 44 7.24 3.55 -6.25
C GLU A 44 6.13 2.82 -7.04
N ILE A 45 5.65 1.67 -6.53
CA ILE A 45 4.52 0.96 -7.12
C ILE A 45 3.25 1.82 -7.08
N SER A 46 3.03 2.53 -5.98
CA SER A 46 1.86 3.38 -5.79
C SER A 46 1.74 4.46 -6.88
N HIS A 47 2.87 5.08 -7.22
CA HIS A 47 2.96 6.10 -8.27
C HIS A 47 2.62 5.54 -9.66
N ARG A 48 3.00 4.28 -9.93
CA ARG A 48 2.77 3.67 -11.24
C ARG A 48 1.33 3.21 -11.45
N TYR A 49 0.64 2.80 -10.40
CA TYR A 49 -0.67 2.13 -10.50
C TYR A 49 -1.85 2.93 -9.94
N GLU A 50 -1.69 4.23 -9.68
CA GLU A 50 -2.72 5.07 -9.04
C GLU A 50 -3.24 4.46 -7.72
N MET A 51 -2.39 3.73 -7.00
CA MET A 51 -2.73 3.12 -5.72
C MET A 51 -2.39 4.07 -4.58
N HIS A 52 -3.18 4.07 -3.52
CA HIS A 52 -2.91 4.86 -2.32
C HIS A 52 -2.75 3.94 -1.12
N PHE A 53 -1.56 3.97 -0.51
CA PHE A 53 -1.29 3.27 0.74
C PHE A 53 -1.66 4.17 1.92
N VAL A 54 -2.59 3.72 2.77
CA VAL A 54 -2.98 4.39 4.01
C VAL A 54 -1.99 4.07 5.13
N GLU A 55 -1.53 2.82 5.18
CA GLU A 55 -0.57 2.32 6.15
C GLU A 55 0.30 1.24 5.49
N ILE A 56 1.61 1.25 5.78
CA ILE A 56 2.57 0.25 5.31
C ILE A 56 3.34 -0.25 6.53
N GLY A 57 3.22 -1.54 6.81
CA GLY A 57 3.81 -2.25 7.94
C GLY A 57 4.79 -3.33 7.51
#